data_AF-A0A497SCB9-F1
#
_entry.id   AF-A0A497SCB9-F1
#
_cell.length_a   1.000
_cell.length_b   1.000
_cell.length_c   1.000
_cell.angle_alpha   90.00
_cell.angle_beta   90.00
_cell.angle_gamma   90.00
#
_symmetry.space_group_name_H-M   'P 1'
#
loop_
_entity.id
_entity.type
_entity.pdbx_description
1 polymer ?
#
loop_
_entity_poly.entity_id
_entity_poly.type
_entity_poly.pdbx_seq_one_letter_code
_entity_poly.pdbx_strand_id
1 'polypeptide(L)'
;MKIVWKRGNDRISFNRPNVFFITGIRGAGKSSLLEHIGEKYLEHEHAIFDLFGSKDGESLAWLRSPWAEEKRILLLKGSGVDVDCSWPVKPVDSVTLHDFEVNDIIISSSPFYANLDQEYDSAAKLTDMLYRRLSWRRLVYCIVREAANLYYSRLKVRDSQTQAKAEMVYLIRESRHMGLALGLDSLRWHAIDIDIRSLADYIIFKNMGQLGLAKEMKWLYAYAEPALFRLMTPDQFIILTKRGSIGAGVFPYPEWHKREGENILRALGIHVEYEEPIHEAVSRGKYKTVGDREHAEIIRLYIEEGLGMRRIAAMLKRSSATIKEQIDRHDEAVRRNGACMACKRAKSKYFNEIAKKD
;
A
#
# COMPACT_ATOMS: atom_id res chain seq x y z
N MET A 1 26.34 -3.77 2.23
CA MET A 1 26.27 -4.94 1.34
C MET A 1 27.63 -5.24 0.72
N LYS A 2 28.04 -6.52 0.68
CA LYS A 2 29.25 -7.01 0.01
C LYS A 2 28.87 -8.10 -0.99
N ILE A 3 29.42 -8.06 -2.20
CA ILE A 3 29.10 -9.01 -3.28
C ILE A 3 30.39 -9.53 -3.87
N VAL A 4 30.48 -10.85 -4.04
CA VAL A 4 31.51 -11.54 -4.79
C VAL A 4 30.91 -12.00 -6.11
N TRP A 5 31.41 -11.47 -7.22
CA TRP A 5 30.96 -11.83 -8.56
C TRP A 5 31.60 -13.15 -9.00
N LYS A 6 30.77 -14.12 -9.36
CA LYS A 6 31.17 -15.40 -9.97
C LYS A 6 31.23 -15.31 -11.49
N ARG A 7 30.41 -14.45 -12.08
CA ARG A 7 30.43 -14.10 -13.50
C ARG A 7 30.23 -12.60 -13.65
N GLY A 8 31.04 -11.95 -14.49
CA GLY A 8 31.02 -10.51 -14.66
C GLY A 8 31.60 -9.76 -13.46
N ASN A 9 31.43 -8.44 -13.44
CA ASN A 9 31.88 -7.57 -12.35
C ASN A 9 31.06 -6.27 -12.39
N ASP A 10 29.82 -6.33 -11.92
CA ASP A 10 28.94 -5.16 -11.91
C ASP A 10 29.10 -4.33 -10.63
N ARG A 11 28.76 -3.04 -10.73
CA ARG A 11 28.70 -2.13 -9.59
C ARG A 11 27.29 -1.59 -9.44
N ILE A 12 26.71 -1.81 -8.26
CA ILE A 12 25.40 -1.26 -7.92
C ILE A 12 25.58 0.21 -7.55
N SER A 13 24.85 1.10 -8.24
CA SER A 13 24.82 2.53 -7.97
C SER A 13 23.46 2.91 -7.40
N PHE A 14 23.44 3.54 -6.23
CA PHE A 14 22.21 4.02 -5.59
C PHE A 14 21.83 5.45 -6.02
N ASN A 15 22.59 6.05 -6.95
CA ASN A 15 22.24 7.29 -7.64
C ASN A 15 21.48 7.07 -8.95
N ARG A 16 20.89 5.88 -9.13
CA ARG A 16 20.08 5.54 -10.30
C ARG A 16 18.74 4.94 -9.88
N PRO A 17 17.67 5.15 -10.68
CA PRO A 17 16.36 4.55 -10.46
C PRO A 17 16.37 3.06 -10.86
N ASN A 18 17.04 2.23 -10.04
CA ASN A 18 17.13 0.80 -10.30
C ASN A 18 15.86 0.09 -9.84
N VAL A 19 15.53 -1.00 -10.52
CA VAL A 19 14.48 -1.92 -10.11
C VAL A 19 15.11 -3.18 -9.52
N PHE A 20 14.85 -3.44 -8.24
CA PHE A 20 15.26 -4.63 -7.51
C PHE A 20 14.05 -5.56 -7.34
N PHE A 21 14.17 -6.79 -7.83
CA PHE A 21 13.17 -7.84 -7.60
C PHE A 21 13.76 -8.94 -6.74
N ILE A 22 13.18 -9.18 -5.57
CA ILE A 22 13.66 -10.15 -4.58
C ILE A 22 12.66 -11.31 -4.46
N THR A 23 13.16 -12.54 -4.54
CA THR A 23 12.33 -13.73 -4.39
C THR A 23 12.93 -14.74 -3.42
N GLY A 24 12.04 -15.49 -2.75
CA GLY A 24 12.41 -16.49 -1.75
C GLY A 24 11.25 -16.81 -0.82
N ILE A 25 11.40 -17.86 -0.01
CA ILE A 25 10.38 -18.32 0.93
C ILE A 25 10.11 -17.31 2.05
N ARG A 26 9.10 -17.59 2.89
CA ARG A 26 8.85 -16.84 4.12
C ARG A 26 10.04 -16.96 5.07
N GLY A 27 10.34 -15.90 5.82
CA GLY A 27 11.49 -15.85 6.72
C GLY A 27 12.86 -15.74 6.04
N ALA A 28 12.93 -15.71 4.70
CA ALA A 28 14.19 -15.66 3.98
C ALA A 28 14.92 -14.30 4.05
N GLY A 29 14.40 -13.28 4.75
CA GLY A 29 14.99 -11.94 4.84
C GLY A 29 14.88 -11.13 3.54
N LYS A 30 13.73 -11.18 2.85
CA LYS A 30 13.48 -10.43 1.61
C LYS A 30 13.27 -8.95 1.90
N SER A 31 12.31 -8.64 2.76
CA SER A 31 11.98 -7.28 3.13
C SER A 31 13.10 -6.58 3.91
N SER A 32 13.82 -7.30 4.78
CA SER A 32 15.02 -6.78 5.44
C SER A 32 16.13 -6.42 4.45
N LEU A 33 16.21 -7.10 3.30
CA LEU A 33 17.12 -6.70 2.22
C LEU A 33 16.61 -5.46 1.47
N LEU A 34 15.29 -5.32 1.27
CA LEU A 34 14.71 -4.07 0.73
C LEU A 34 14.99 -2.89 1.67
N GLU A 35 14.87 -3.09 2.98
CA GLU A 35 15.25 -2.09 4.00
C GLU A 35 16.71 -1.69 3.87
N HIS A 36 17.63 -2.65 3.80
CA HIS A 36 19.05 -2.34 3.64
C HIS A 36 19.35 -1.62 2.32
N ILE A 37 18.66 -1.97 1.22
CA ILE A 37 18.77 -1.22 -0.04
C ILE A 37 18.24 0.21 0.16
N GLY A 38 17.16 0.39 0.93
CA GLY A 38 16.64 1.68 1.32
C GLY A 38 17.66 2.51 2.13
N GLU A 39 18.35 1.92 3.10
CA GLU A 39 19.45 2.59 3.82
C GLU A 39 20.50 3.12 2.83
N LYS A 40 20.82 2.36 1.78
CA LYS A 40 21.74 2.82 0.74
C LYS A 40 21.22 3.98 -0.09
N TYR A 41 19.92 4.07 -0.34
CA TYR A 41 19.34 5.25 -0.97
C TYR A 41 19.36 6.47 -0.02
N LEU A 42 19.07 6.29 1.27
CA LEU A 42 19.15 7.35 2.29
C LEU A 42 20.57 7.91 2.46
N GLU A 43 21.59 7.03 2.47
CA GLU A 43 23.01 7.41 2.49
C GLU A 43 23.42 8.29 1.30
N HIS A 44 22.67 8.23 0.19
CA HIS A 44 22.89 9.02 -1.03
C HIS A 44 21.88 10.18 -1.16
N GLU A 45 21.26 10.59 -0.05
CA GLU A 45 20.33 11.73 0.03
C GLU A 45 19.03 11.58 -0.79
N HIS A 46 18.65 10.34 -1.10
CA HIS A 46 17.37 10.01 -1.73
C HIS A 46 16.31 9.69 -0.69
N ALA A 47 15.04 9.73 -1.10
CA ALA A 47 13.92 9.43 -0.22
C ALA A 47 13.50 7.97 -0.28
N ILE A 48 12.88 7.48 0.79
CA ILE A 48 12.22 6.18 0.88
C ILE A 48 10.73 6.37 0.89
N PHE A 49 10.04 5.52 0.14
CA PHE A 49 8.60 5.38 0.21
C PHE A 49 8.24 3.92 0.43
N ASP A 50 7.95 3.53 1.67
CA ASP A 50 7.47 2.19 1.98
C ASP A 50 5.96 2.17 1.76
N LEU A 51 5.55 1.73 0.56
CA LEU A 51 4.23 1.96 0.01
C LEU A 51 3.20 0.92 0.50
N PHE A 52 3.61 -0.34 0.54
CA PHE A 52 2.71 -1.46 0.77
C PHE A 52 3.45 -2.64 1.38
N GLY A 53 2.76 -3.38 2.25
CA GLY A 53 3.30 -4.62 2.80
C GLY A 53 2.31 -5.44 3.59
N SER A 54 2.85 -6.22 4.52
CA SER A 54 2.11 -7.12 5.40
C SER A 54 1.17 -6.36 6.36
N LYS A 55 0.07 -7.03 6.71
CA LYS A 55 -0.96 -6.49 7.61
C LYS A 55 -0.47 -6.16 9.02
N ASP A 56 0.66 -6.72 9.42
CA ASP A 56 1.21 -6.56 10.76
C ASP A 56 2.02 -5.26 10.93
N GLY A 57 2.08 -4.41 9.90
CA GLY A 57 2.72 -3.10 9.96
C GLY A 57 4.23 -3.16 9.83
N GLU A 58 4.78 -4.15 9.14
CA GLU A 58 6.22 -4.34 8.95
C GLU A 58 6.95 -3.09 8.43
N SER A 59 6.30 -2.27 7.59
CA SER A 59 6.86 -1.00 7.12
C SER A 59 7.12 0.02 8.25
N LEU A 60 6.46 -0.10 9.40
CA LEU A 60 6.70 0.75 10.56
C LEU A 60 8.03 0.45 11.25
N ALA A 61 8.72 -0.64 10.88
CA ALA A 61 10.06 -0.94 11.40
C ALA A 61 11.05 0.22 11.18
N TRP A 62 10.88 0.99 10.10
CA TRP A 62 11.66 2.20 9.82
C TRP A 62 11.68 3.20 10.99
N LEU A 63 10.60 3.27 11.78
CA LEU A 63 10.50 4.16 12.94
C LEU A 63 11.43 3.79 14.09
N ARG A 64 12.01 2.58 14.07
CA ARG A 64 13.05 2.12 15.02
C ARG A 64 14.45 2.16 14.44
N SER A 65 14.58 2.47 13.15
CA SER A 65 15.88 2.56 12.52
C SER A 65 16.63 3.78 13.06
N PRO A 66 17.98 3.76 13.09
CA PRO A 66 18.77 4.94 13.46
C PRO A 66 18.41 6.17 12.60
N TRP A 67 17.95 5.95 11.37
CA TRP A 67 17.50 7.02 10.49
C TRP A 67 16.28 7.78 11.02
N ALA A 68 15.46 7.19 11.89
CA ALA A 68 14.28 7.86 12.43
C ALA A 68 14.62 9.08 13.30
N GLU A 69 15.83 9.13 13.85
CA GLU A 69 16.32 10.27 14.66
C GLU A 69 16.82 11.42 13.78
N GLU A 70 17.35 11.12 12.60
CA GLU A 70 18.02 12.08 11.72
C GLU A 70 17.16 12.54 10.54
N LYS A 71 16.18 11.74 10.13
CA LYS A 71 15.42 11.91 8.89
C LYS A 71 14.00 12.36 9.15
N ARG A 72 13.47 13.15 8.23
CA ARG A 72 12.08 13.62 8.29
C ARG A 72 11.15 12.50 7.86
N ILE A 73 10.28 12.08 8.77
CA ILE A 73 9.34 10.99 8.54
C ILE A 73 7.91 11.52 8.36
N LEU A 74 7.17 10.94 7.41
CA LEU A 74 5.75 11.16 7.23
C LEU A 74 4.99 9.83 7.20
N LEU A 75 3.96 9.70 8.04
CA LEU A 75 3.04 8.58 8.03
C LEU A 75 1.79 8.90 7.21
N LEU A 76 1.34 7.94 6.41
CA LEU A 76 0.17 8.09 5.56
C LEU A 76 -0.99 7.25 6.09
N LYS A 77 -2.18 7.84 6.13
CA LYS A 77 -3.41 7.16 6.58
C LYS A 77 -4.56 7.26 5.60
N GLY A 78 -5.44 6.26 5.65
CA GLY A 78 -6.71 6.23 4.94
C GLY A 78 -7.73 7.23 5.49
N SER A 79 -8.81 7.43 4.74
CA SER A 79 -9.97 8.20 5.19
C SER A 79 -10.71 7.48 6.31
N GLY A 80 -11.13 8.21 7.35
CA GLY A 80 -11.82 7.63 8.51
C GLY A 80 -10.92 6.76 9.41
N VAL A 81 -9.61 6.88 9.30
CA VAL A 81 -8.66 6.29 10.25
C VAL A 81 -8.07 7.44 11.06
N ASP A 82 -8.00 7.29 12.37
CA ASP A 82 -7.25 8.17 13.25
C ASP A 82 -6.01 7.46 13.78
N VAL A 83 -4.89 8.17 13.80
CA VAL A 83 -3.58 7.60 14.17
C VAL A 83 -2.92 8.58 15.12
N ASP A 84 -2.89 8.22 16.40
CA ASP A 84 -2.23 8.99 17.45
C ASP A 84 -0.82 8.44 17.68
N CYS A 85 0.18 9.29 17.45
CA CYS A 85 1.60 8.97 17.62
C CYS A 85 2.46 10.25 17.61
N SER A 86 3.76 10.09 17.86
CA SER A 86 4.72 11.20 17.88
C SER A 86 5.17 11.70 16.50
N TRP A 87 4.79 11.02 15.41
CA TRP A 87 5.22 11.38 14.06
C TRP A 87 4.13 12.14 13.30
N PRO A 88 4.51 13.01 12.33
CA PRO A 88 3.55 13.64 11.44
C PRO A 88 2.72 12.59 10.68
N VAL A 89 1.40 12.70 10.77
CA VAL A 89 0.47 11.85 10.04
C VAL A 89 -0.34 12.68 9.06
N LYS A 90 -0.49 12.19 7.83
CA LYS A 90 -1.22 12.88 6.77
C LYS A 90 -2.19 11.94 6.04
N PRO A 91 -3.46 12.35 5.85
CA PRO A 91 -4.38 11.60 5.00
C PRO A 91 -3.87 11.53 3.56
N VAL A 92 -3.95 10.36 2.93
CA VAL A 92 -3.50 10.13 1.54
C VAL A 92 -4.13 11.13 0.56
N ASP A 93 -5.37 11.55 0.82
CA ASP A 93 -6.07 12.52 -0.03
C ASP A 93 -5.44 13.92 -0.06
N SER A 94 -4.66 14.26 0.96
CA SER A 94 -3.99 15.56 1.09
C SER A 94 -2.50 15.52 0.73
N VAL A 95 -1.98 14.34 0.37
CA VAL A 95 -0.58 14.18 -0.05
C VAL A 95 -0.36 14.87 -1.39
N THR A 96 0.82 15.44 -1.56
CA THR A 96 1.27 16.17 -2.73
C THR A 96 2.68 15.71 -3.11
N LEU A 97 3.12 16.03 -4.33
CA LEU A 97 4.51 15.77 -4.75
C LEU A 97 5.54 16.48 -3.86
N HIS A 98 5.17 17.61 -3.26
CA HIS A 98 6.06 18.33 -2.34
C HIS A 98 6.39 17.49 -1.09
N ASP A 99 5.46 16.67 -0.60
CA ASP A 99 5.69 15.79 0.55
C ASP A 99 6.83 14.78 0.26
N PHE A 100 6.94 14.30 -0.98
CA PHE A 100 8.02 13.42 -1.45
C PHE A 100 9.36 14.14 -1.67
N GLU A 101 9.39 15.47 -1.70
CA GLU A 101 10.62 16.28 -1.78
C GLU A 101 11.11 16.75 -0.41
N VAL A 102 10.21 16.86 0.58
CA VAL A 102 10.55 17.33 1.93
C VAL A 102 10.63 16.24 2.98
N ASN A 103 10.08 15.04 2.77
CA ASN A 103 10.21 13.94 3.74
C ASN A 103 11.16 12.89 3.22
N ASP A 104 12.09 12.46 4.05
CA ASP A 104 13.15 11.53 3.65
C ASP A 104 12.64 10.08 3.74
N ILE A 105 11.69 9.81 4.64
CA ILE A 105 11.04 8.50 4.78
C ILE A 105 9.53 8.72 4.83
N ILE A 106 8.81 8.10 3.90
CA ILE A 106 7.34 8.14 3.84
C ILE A 106 6.83 6.71 3.99
N ILE A 107 5.90 6.50 4.92
CA ILE A 107 5.40 5.17 5.25
C ILE A 107 3.90 5.12 5.08
N SER A 108 3.46 4.23 4.18
CA SER A 108 2.09 3.76 4.06
C SER A 108 2.04 2.35 4.61
N SER A 109 1.32 2.16 5.71
CA SER A 109 1.26 0.88 6.40
C SER A 109 -0.17 0.36 6.46
N SER A 110 -0.36 -0.95 6.24
CA SER A 110 -1.67 -1.59 6.21
C SER A 110 -2.55 -1.29 7.45
N PRO A 111 -2.02 -1.22 8.68
CA PRO A 111 -2.81 -0.84 9.85
C PRO A 111 -3.44 0.56 9.77
N PHE A 112 -2.93 1.47 8.94
CA PHE A 112 -3.44 2.84 8.81
C PHE A 112 -4.57 2.97 7.79
N TYR A 113 -5.14 1.85 7.35
CA TYR A 113 -6.28 1.78 6.45
C TYR A 113 -7.40 0.93 7.08
N ALA A 114 -8.65 1.33 6.88
CA ALA A 114 -9.81 0.65 7.45
C ALA A 114 -10.00 -0.75 6.84
N ASN A 115 -9.60 -0.95 5.59
CA ASN A 115 -9.67 -2.22 4.88
C ASN A 115 -8.69 -2.27 3.70
N LEU A 116 -8.57 -3.46 3.10
CA LEU A 116 -7.66 -3.71 1.98
C LEU A 116 -8.01 -2.92 0.72
N ASP A 117 -9.29 -2.70 0.43
CA ASP A 117 -9.70 -1.97 -0.77
C ASP A 117 -9.24 -0.51 -0.68
N GLN A 118 -9.41 0.11 0.49
CA GLN A 118 -8.91 1.46 0.76
C GLN A 118 -7.38 1.53 0.67
N GLU A 119 -6.66 0.53 1.18
CA GLU A 119 -5.20 0.46 1.07
C GLU A 119 -4.77 0.39 -0.41
N TYR A 120 -5.45 -0.42 -1.24
CA TYR A 120 -5.15 -0.54 -2.67
C TYR A 120 -5.45 0.75 -3.44
N ASP A 121 -6.59 1.39 -3.19
CA ASP A 121 -6.95 2.67 -3.82
C ASP A 121 -5.96 3.77 -3.44
N SER A 122 -5.58 3.82 -2.17
CA SER A 122 -4.58 4.76 -1.65
C SER A 122 -3.22 4.54 -2.31
N ALA A 123 -2.77 3.28 -2.38
CA ALA A 123 -1.53 2.92 -3.04
C ALA A 123 -1.55 3.27 -4.53
N ALA A 124 -2.69 3.09 -5.21
CA ALA A 124 -2.87 3.52 -6.59
C ALA A 124 -2.73 5.03 -6.75
N LYS A 125 -3.44 5.81 -5.93
CA LYS A 125 -3.38 7.27 -5.95
C LYS A 125 -1.96 7.81 -5.73
N LEU A 126 -1.23 7.26 -4.75
CA LEU A 126 0.14 7.68 -4.44
C LEU A 126 1.11 7.33 -5.57
N THR A 127 0.94 6.14 -6.14
CA THR A 127 1.73 5.68 -7.29
C THR A 127 1.50 6.57 -8.52
N ASP A 128 0.25 6.89 -8.85
CA ASP A 128 -0.11 7.76 -9.97
C ASP A 128 0.37 9.20 -9.75
N MET A 129 0.42 9.66 -8.50
CA MET A 129 0.99 10.96 -8.15
C MET A 129 2.48 11.01 -8.48
N LEU A 130 3.26 10.03 -8.02
CA LEU A 130 4.68 9.92 -8.33
C LEU A 130 4.95 9.78 -9.84
N TYR A 131 4.03 9.14 -10.56
CA TYR A 131 4.10 9.02 -12.03
C TYR A 131 3.99 10.36 -12.76
N ARG A 132 3.42 11.40 -12.14
CA ARG A 132 3.29 12.74 -12.73
C ARG A 132 4.54 13.61 -12.59
N ARG A 133 5.63 13.09 -12.01
CA ARG A 133 6.89 13.85 -11.83
C ARG A 133 7.60 14.05 -13.17
N LEU A 134 7.51 15.26 -13.73
CA LEU A 134 8.22 15.62 -14.97
C LEU A 134 9.73 15.82 -14.79
N SER A 135 10.16 16.16 -13.58
CA SER A 135 11.56 16.31 -13.21
C SER A 135 11.73 15.97 -11.72
N TRP A 136 12.95 15.62 -11.33
CA TRP A 136 13.26 15.21 -9.96
C TRP A 136 14.66 15.70 -9.57
N ARG A 137 14.79 16.18 -8.32
CA ARG A 137 16.10 16.54 -7.73
C ARG A 137 16.73 15.36 -7.01
N ARG A 138 15.89 14.53 -6.40
CA ARG A 138 16.28 13.29 -5.72
C ARG A 138 15.39 12.14 -6.14
N LEU A 139 15.93 10.93 -6.02
CA LEU A 139 15.21 9.70 -6.27
C LEU A 139 14.25 9.42 -5.12
N VAL A 140 13.18 8.70 -5.43
CA VAL A 140 12.32 8.05 -4.45
C VAL A 140 12.50 6.54 -4.64
N TYR A 141 13.01 5.85 -3.62
CA TYR A 141 13.04 4.40 -3.59
C TYR A 141 11.74 3.89 -2.98
N CYS A 142 10.86 3.38 -3.85
CA CYS A 142 9.56 2.86 -3.46
C CYS A 142 9.64 1.36 -3.18
N ILE A 143 9.32 0.98 -1.95
CA ILE A 143 9.31 -0.39 -1.45
C ILE A 143 7.88 -0.91 -1.53
N VAL A 144 7.71 -2.04 -2.21
CA VAL A 144 6.46 -2.78 -2.31
C VAL A 144 6.71 -4.19 -1.84
N ARG A 145 6.34 -4.46 -0.59
CA ARG A 145 6.46 -5.77 0.01
C ARG A 145 5.28 -6.64 -0.39
N GLU A 146 5.50 -7.94 -0.59
CA GLU A 146 4.51 -8.88 -1.12
C GLU A 146 3.84 -8.34 -2.39
N ALA A 147 4.66 -7.85 -3.32
CA ALA A 147 4.26 -7.13 -4.53
C ALA A 147 3.15 -7.83 -5.33
N ALA A 148 3.12 -9.16 -5.32
CA ALA A 148 2.06 -9.93 -5.97
C ALA A 148 0.66 -9.51 -5.48
N ASN A 149 0.49 -9.23 -4.19
CA ASN A 149 -0.80 -8.87 -3.62
C ASN A 149 -1.29 -7.51 -4.13
N LEU A 150 -0.44 -6.48 -4.10
CA LEU A 150 -0.80 -5.14 -4.57
C LEU A 150 -1.08 -5.12 -6.08
N TYR A 151 -0.29 -5.87 -6.84
CA TYR A 151 -0.35 -5.83 -8.30
C TYR A 151 -1.44 -6.74 -8.87
N TYR A 152 -1.80 -7.82 -8.18
CA TYR A 152 -3.01 -8.59 -8.52
C TYR A 152 -4.29 -8.00 -7.95
N SER A 153 -4.27 -7.22 -6.86
CA SER A 153 -5.49 -6.62 -6.32
C SER A 153 -6.07 -5.52 -7.22
N ARG A 154 -5.23 -4.78 -7.96
CA ARG A 154 -5.68 -3.86 -9.02
C ARG A 154 -6.47 -4.54 -10.15
N LEU A 155 -6.42 -5.87 -10.25
CA LEU A 155 -7.29 -6.65 -11.15
C LEU A 155 -8.75 -6.64 -10.72
N LYS A 156 -9.06 -6.24 -9.48
CA LYS A 156 -10.44 -6.16 -8.95
C LYS A 156 -11.05 -4.76 -9.03
N VAL A 157 -10.23 -3.71 -9.00
CA VAL A 157 -10.71 -2.30 -8.93
C VAL A 157 -11.06 -1.74 -10.31
N ARG A 158 -10.59 -2.37 -11.41
CA ARG A 158 -10.91 -1.94 -12.77
C ARG A 158 -11.65 -3.01 -13.55
N ASP A 159 -12.60 -2.58 -14.38
CA ASP A 159 -13.48 -3.44 -15.18
C ASP A 159 -12.72 -4.37 -16.15
N SER A 160 -11.43 -4.10 -16.42
CA SER A 160 -10.56 -4.94 -17.25
C SER A 160 -9.20 -5.22 -16.60
N GLN A 161 -8.98 -6.51 -16.30
CA GLN A 161 -7.73 -7.06 -15.78
C GLN A 161 -6.50 -6.73 -16.65
N THR A 162 -6.69 -6.67 -17.97
CA THR A 162 -5.60 -6.42 -18.94
C THR A 162 -5.09 -4.98 -18.85
N GLN A 163 -5.98 -4.01 -18.63
CA GLN A 163 -5.59 -2.59 -18.55
C GLN A 163 -4.79 -2.28 -17.28
N ALA A 164 -5.21 -2.83 -16.13
CA ALA A 164 -4.48 -2.66 -14.87
C ALA A 164 -3.05 -3.22 -14.93
N LYS A 165 -2.87 -4.36 -15.62
CA LYS A 165 -1.52 -4.93 -15.87
C LYS A 165 -0.68 -4.04 -16.78
N ALA A 166 -1.25 -3.57 -17.89
CA ALA A 166 -0.55 -2.75 -18.86
C ALA A 166 -0.03 -1.44 -18.24
N GLU A 167 -0.86 -0.77 -17.44
CA GLU A 167 -0.44 0.47 -16.76
C GLU A 167 0.67 0.26 -15.75
N MET A 168 0.68 -0.89 -15.09
CA MET A 168 1.72 -1.19 -14.13
C MET A 168 3.07 -1.50 -14.81
N VAL A 169 3.05 -2.31 -15.87
CA VAL A 169 4.24 -2.56 -16.69
C VAL A 169 4.77 -1.24 -17.24
N TYR A 170 3.86 -0.37 -17.67
CA TYR A 170 4.19 0.97 -18.12
C TYR A 170 4.83 1.82 -17.01
N LEU A 171 4.31 1.77 -15.79
CA LEU A 171 4.90 2.47 -14.65
C LEU A 171 6.33 2.02 -14.36
N ILE A 172 6.60 0.72 -14.37
CA ILE A 172 7.96 0.20 -14.15
C ILE A 172 8.89 0.60 -15.29
N ARG A 173 8.39 0.56 -16.53
CA ARG A 173 9.14 0.94 -17.72
C ARG A 173 9.57 2.42 -17.68
N GLU A 174 8.66 3.30 -17.26
CA GLU A 174 8.85 4.74 -17.21
C GLU A 174 9.40 5.24 -15.85
N SER A 175 9.50 4.37 -14.84
CA SER A 175 9.97 4.70 -13.48
C SER A 175 11.29 5.49 -13.47
N ARG A 176 12.18 5.18 -14.43
CA ARG A 176 13.47 5.85 -14.60
C ARG A 176 13.34 7.32 -14.96
N HIS A 177 12.37 7.67 -15.80
CA HIS A 177 12.11 9.04 -16.20
C HIS A 177 11.54 9.86 -15.04
N MET A 178 10.79 9.21 -14.14
CA MET A 178 10.15 9.83 -12.97
C MET A 178 11.05 9.88 -11.72
N GLY A 179 12.29 9.39 -11.82
CA GLY A 179 13.22 9.33 -10.68
C GLY A 179 12.78 8.36 -9.59
N LEU A 180 12.11 7.28 -9.99
CA LEU A 180 11.57 6.27 -9.09
C LEU A 180 12.44 5.00 -9.17
N ALA A 181 13.11 4.68 -8.07
CA ALA A 181 13.70 3.36 -7.86
C ALA A 181 12.66 2.43 -7.22
N LEU A 182 12.72 1.13 -7.50
CA LEU A 182 11.72 0.17 -7.03
C LEU A 182 12.36 -1.00 -6.30
N GLY A 183 11.80 -1.34 -5.15
CA GLY A 183 12.13 -2.52 -4.37
C GLY A 183 10.91 -3.42 -4.26
N LEU A 184 10.91 -4.53 -4.99
CA LEU A 184 9.78 -5.45 -5.05
C LEU A 184 10.19 -6.79 -4.45
N ASP A 185 9.35 -7.38 -3.60
CA ASP A 185 9.53 -8.79 -3.23
C ASP A 185 8.28 -9.65 -3.44
N SER A 186 8.52 -10.95 -3.64
CA SER A 186 7.44 -11.94 -3.78
C SER A 186 7.93 -13.34 -3.41
N LEU A 187 7.03 -14.14 -2.82
CA LEU A 187 7.32 -15.51 -2.45
C LEU A 187 7.59 -16.44 -3.65
N ARG A 188 6.92 -16.19 -4.79
CA ARG A 188 6.99 -17.07 -5.96
C ARG A 188 7.46 -16.31 -7.17
N TRP A 189 8.41 -16.90 -7.89
CA TRP A 189 8.91 -16.39 -9.16
C TRP A 189 7.80 -16.04 -10.17
N HIS A 190 6.79 -16.89 -10.30
CA HIS A 190 5.70 -16.68 -11.27
C HIS A 190 4.50 -15.90 -10.70
N ALA A 191 4.55 -15.45 -9.44
CA ALA A 191 3.51 -14.58 -8.86
C ALA A 191 3.74 -13.10 -9.20
N ILE A 192 4.75 -12.79 -10.01
CA ILE A 192 4.97 -11.47 -10.58
C ILE A 192 5.01 -11.64 -12.09
N ASP A 193 4.43 -10.69 -12.81
CA ASP A 193 4.35 -10.71 -14.26
C ASP A 193 5.74 -10.87 -14.91
N ILE A 194 5.79 -11.51 -16.07
CA ILE A 194 7.03 -11.71 -16.81
C ILE A 194 7.68 -10.38 -17.21
N ASP A 195 6.88 -9.37 -17.51
CA ASP A 195 7.38 -8.05 -17.91
C ASP A 195 8.09 -7.34 -16.75
N ILE A 196 7.57 -7.48 -15.53
CA ILE A 196 8.22 -6.91 -14.34
C ILE A 196 9.58 -7.59 -14.10
N ARG A 197 9.63 -8.91 -14.26
CA ARG A 197 10.86 -9.69 -14.10
C ARG A 197 11.90 -9.37 -15.16
N SER A 198 11.48 -9.12 -16.40
CA SER A 198 12.39 -8.79 -17.51
C SER A 198 12.88 -7.34 -17.46
N LEU A 199 12.11 -6.43 -16.85
CA LEU A 199 12.48 -5.03 -16.66
C LEU A 199 13.39 -4.79 -15.45
N ALA A 200 13.41 -5.71 -14.47
CA ALA A 200 14.26 -5.59 -13.28
C ALA A 200 15.75 -5.44 -13.63
N ASP A 201 16.42 -4.49 -12.97
CA ASP A 201 17.87 -4.30 -13.10
C ASP A 201 18.65 -5.36 -12.32
N TYR A 202 18.09 -5.75 -11.18
CA TYR A 202 18.66 -6.73 -10.27
C TYR A 202 17.57 -7.72 -9.85
N ILE A 203 17.86 -9.00 -10.05
CA ILE A 203 17.04 -10.11 -9.59
C ILE A 203 17.81 -10.79 -8.48
N ILE A 204 17.22 -10.83 -7.29
CA ILE A 204 17.87 -11.34 -6.09
C ILE A 204 17.11 -12.58 -5.60
N PHE A 205 17.83 -13.68 -5.50
CA PHE A 205 17.37 -14.93 -4.95
C PHE A 205 17.83 -15.04 -3.51
N LYS A 206 16.88 -15.23 -2.61
CA LYS A 206 17.09 -15.59 -1.22
C LYS A 206 16.94 -17.10 -1.08
N ASN A 207 16.75 -17.58 0.15
CA ASN A 207 16.39 -18.97 0.36
C ASN A 207 15.13 -19.33 -0.44
N MET A 208 15.23 -20.33 -1.31
CA MET A 208 14.16 -20.82 -2.19
C MET A 208 13.46 -22.06 -1.64
N GLY A 209 13.90 -22.56 -0.47
CA GLY A 209 13.34 -23.75 0.18
C GLY A 209 13.41 -25.00 -0.69
N GLN A 210 12.55 -25.98 -0.39
CA GLN A 210 12.54 -27.28 -1.08
C GLN A 210 12.26 -27.16 -2.59
N LEU A 211 11.50 -26.15 -3.02
CA LEU A 211 11.13 -25.96 -4.42
C LEU A 211 12.32 -25.55 -5.31
N GLY A 212 13.32 -24.88 -4.72
CA GLY A 212 14.48 -24.37 -5.45
C GLY A 212 14.11 -23.32 -6.51
N LEU A 213 14.98 -23.18 -7.51
CA LEU A 213 14.77 -22.26 -8.63
C LEU A 213 13.70 -22.75 -9.61
N ALA A 214 12.92 -21.81 -10.14
CA ALA A 214 12.00 -22.05 -11.25
C ALA A 214 12.74 -22.61 -12.48
N LYS A 215 12.03 -23.37 -13.33
CA LYS A 215 12.62 -24.08 -14.49
C LYS A 215 13.55 -23.19 -15.32
N GLU A 216 13.13 -21.97 -15.58
CA GLU A 216 13.82 -20.99 -16.43
C GLU A 216 15.05 -20.36 -15.75
N MET A 217 15.18 -20.51 -14.43
CA MET A 217 16.31 -20.01 -13.65
C MET A 217 17.27 -21.14 -13.26
N LYS A 218 16.96 -22.42 -13.55
CA LYS A 218 17.81 -23.56 -13.19
C LYS A 218 19.21 -23.53 -13.80
N TRP A 219 19.42 -22.78 -14.89
CA TRP A 219 20.76 -22.57 -15.46
C TRP A 219 21.71 -21.88 -14.45
N LEU A 220 21.20 -21.14 -13.46
CA LEU A 220 22.01 -20.59 -12.37
C LEU A 220 22.68 -21.68 -11.53
N TYR A 221 22.18 -22.92 -11.55
CA TYR A 221 22.84 -24.05 -10.88
C TYR A 221 24.21 -24.40 -11.49
N ALA A 222 24.52 -23.92 -12.70
CA ALA A 222 25.87 -24.01 -13.25
C ALA A 222 26.88 -23.08 -12.56
N TYR A 223 26.41 -22.08 -11.80
CA TYR A 223 27.23 -21.07 -11.14
C TYR A 223 27.14 -21.10 -9.61
N ALA A 224 26.04 -21.63 -9.07
CA ALA A 224 25.81 -21.72 -7.64
C ALA A 224 25.16 -23.07 -7.30
N GLU A 225 25.70 -23.76 -6.31
CA GLU A 225 25.22 -25.08 -5.93
C GLU A 225 23.75 -25.05 -5.48
N PRO A 226 22.92 -26.04 -5.86
CA PRO A 226 21.52 -26.10 -5.42
C PRO A 226 21.34 -26.09 -3.90
N ALA A 227 22.30 -26.61 -3.14
CA ALA A 227 22.29 -26.57 -1.68
C ALA A 227 22.32 -25.13 -1.14
N LEU A 228 23.06 -24.23 -1.78
CA LEU A 228 23.17 -22.83 -1.38
C LEU A 228 21.79 -22.15 -1.39
N PHE A 229 21.01 -22.35 -2.46
CA PHE A 229 19.65 -21.80 -2.57
C PHE A 229 18.68 -22.31 -1.50
N ARG A 230 18.99 -23.40 -0.80
CA ARG A 230 18.14 -23.97 0.25
C ARG A 230 18.57 -23.59 1.67
N LEU A 231 19.83 -23.20 1.83
CA LEU A 231 20.47 -23.03 3.14
C LEU A 231 20.93 -21.59 3.40
N MET A 232 20.76 -20.68 2.44
CA MET A 232 21.03 -19.26 2.65
C MET A 232 20.32 -18.74 3.91
N THR A 233 21.08 -18.09 4.77
CA THR A 233 20.59 -17.36 5.94
C THR A 233 19.92 -16.05 5.51
N PRO A 234 19.12 -15.40 6.39
CA PRO A 234 18.40 -14.17 6.04
C PRO A 234 19.27 -13.00 5.59
N ASP A 235 20.56 -12.99 5.89
CA ASP A 235 21.55 -11.99 5.48
C ASP A 235 22.28 -12.32 4.15
N GLN A 236 22.09 -13.53 3.61
CA GLN A 236 22.75 -14.03 2.40
C GLN A 236 21.85 -13.98 1.16
N PHE A 237 22.42 -13.74 -0.01
CA PHE A 237 21.66 -13.72 -1.27
C PHE A 237 22.52 -14.07 -2.48
N ILE A 238 21.85 -14.48 -3.56
CA ILE A 238 22.41 -14.56 -4.92
C ILE A 238 21.78 -13.46 -5.77
N ILE A 239 22.58 -12.74 -6.53
CA ILE A 239 22.13 -11.63 -7.38
C ILE A 239 22.48 -11.90 -8.84
N LEU A 240 21.50 -11.64 -9.71
CA LEU A 240 21.63 -11.61 -11.17
C LEU A 240 21.36 -10.18 -11.64
N THR A 241 22.26 -9.63 -12.45
CA THR A 241 22.06 -8.32 -13.06
C THR A 241 21.45 -8.45 -14.45
N LYS A 242 20.78 -7.39 -14.91
CA LYS A 242 20.28 -7.28 -16.30
C LYS A 242 21.37 -7.46 -17.36
N ARG A 243 22.64 -7.25 -17.01
CA ARG A 243 23.80 -7.44 -17.89
C ARG A 243 24.35 -8.88 -17.89
N GLY A 244 23.75 -9.76 -17.08
CA GLY A 244 24.15 -11.16 -16.97
C GLY A 244 25.28 -11.43 -15.98
N SER A 245 25.64 -10.47 -15.12
CA SER A 245 26.57 -10.72 -14.01
C SER A 245 25.87 -11.50 -12.91
N ILE A 246 26.61 -12.41 -12.28
CA ILE A 246 26.10 -13.32 -11.24
C ILE A 246 26.99 -13.17 -10.03
N GLY A 247 26.41 -12.86 -8.87
CA GLY A 247 27.13 -12.67 -7.63
C GLY A 247 26.48 -13.38 -6.46
N ALA A 248 27.30 -13.71 -5.46
CA ALA A 248 26.84 -14.09 -4.14
C ALA A 248 27.17 -12.94 -3.18
N GLY A 249 26.23 -12.59 -2.30
CA GLY A 249 26.38 -11.44 -1.43
C GLY A 249 25.85 -11.65 -0.03
N VAL A 250 26.31 -10.77 0.85
CA VAL A 250 25.85 -10.63 2.23
C VAL A 250 25.55 -9.17 2.52
N PHE A 251 24.59 -8.92 3.39
CA PHE A 251 24.31 -7.57 3.88
C PHE A 251 24.20 -7.56 5.41
N PRO A 252 24.54 -6.43 6.06
CA PRO A 252 24.22 -6.23 7.46
C PRO A 252 22.70 -6.33 7.64
N TYR A 253 22.23 -7.35 8.35
CA TYR A 253 20.81 -7.51 8.60
C TYR A 253 20.32 -6.38 9.52
N PRO A 254 19.30 -5.60 9.14
CA PRO A 254 18.76 -4.54 9.99
C PRO A 254 18.21 -5.11 11.30
N GLU A 255 18.87 -4.86 12.43
CA GLU A 255 18.46 -5.38 13.73
C GLU A 255 17.11 -4.80 14.21
N TRP A 256 16.76 -3.63 13.68
CA TRP A 256 15.49 -2.93 13.90
C TRP A 256 14.32 -3.49 13.07
N HIS A 257 14.57 -4.48 12.21
CA HIS A 257 13.53 -5.16 11.43
C HIS A 257 12.44 -5.77 12.33
N LYS A 258 11.18 -5.77 11.86
CA LYS A 258 10.05 -6.33 12.60
C LYS A 258 10.25 -7.83 12.83
N ARG A 259 10.02 -8.29 14.06
CA ARG A 259 10.10 -9.71 14.39
C ARG A 259 8.76 -10.40 14.22
N GLU A 260 8.80 -11.70 13.96
CA GLU A 260 7.59 -12.54 13.90
C GLU A 260 6.88 -12.53 15.27
N GLY A 261 5.55 -12.43 15.25
CA GLY A 261 4.73 -12.35 16.48
C GLY A 261 4.76 -10.98 17.18
N GLU A 262 5.59 -10.04 16.72
CA GLU A 262 5.68 -8.70 17.30
C GLU A 262 4.46 -7.84 16.96
N ASN A 263 3.92 -7.14 17.97
CA ASN A 263 2.99 -6.03 17.78
C ASN A 263 3.76 -4.71 17.71
N ILE A 264 4.10 -4.29 16.48
CA ILE A 264 4.94 -3.12 16.22
C ILE A 264 4.25 -1.81 16.61
N LEU A 265 2.92 -1.72 16.48
CA LEU A 265 2.15 -0.54 16.89
C LEU A 265 2.32 -0.28 18.38
N ARG A 266 2.13 -1.32 19.20
CA ARG A 266 2.33 -1.23 20.65
C ARG A 266 3.78 -0.90 21.01
N ALA A 267 4.75 -1.49 20.32
CA ALA A 267 6.17 -1.24 20.57
C ALA A 267 6.57 0.22 20.27
N LEU A 268 5.90 0.84 19.30
CA LEU A 268 6.12 2.23 18.89
C LEU A 268 5.19 3.24 19.59
N GLY A 269 4.28 2.80 20.46
CA GLY A 269 3.29 3.67 21.10
C GLY A 269 2.29 4.30 20.12
N ILE A 270 1.98 3.60 19.01
CA ILE A 270 1.02 4.07 18.01
C ILE A 270 -0.36 3.52 18.34
N HIS A 271 -1.33 4.41 18.47
CA HIS A 271 -2.73 4.08 18.68
C HIS A 271 -3.52 4.37 17.40
N VAL A 272 -4.32 3.40 16.96
CA VAL A 272 -5.11 3.50 15.73
C VAL A 272 -6.58 3.28 16.06
N GLU A 273 -7.42 4.23 15.66
CA GLU A 273 -8.87 4.13 15.76
C GLU A 273 -9.48 4.17 14.35
N TYR A 274 -10.49 3.33 14.12
CA TYR A 274 -11.21 3.29 12.84
C TYR A 274 -12.60 3.88 13.04
N GLU A 275 -12.92 4.94 12.31
CA GLU A 275 -14.31 5.39 12.16
C GLU A 275 -15.11 4.25 11.51
N GLU A 276 -16.38 4.11 11.88
CA GLU A 276 -17.22 3.12 11.20
C GLU A 276 -17.34 3.45 9.70
N PRO A 277 -17.13 2.48 8.80
CA PRO A 277 -17.12 2.73 7.37
C PRO A 277 -18.49 3.13 6.84
N ILE A 278 -18.52 4.15 5.97
CA ILE A 278 -19.74 4.53 5.22
C ILE A 278 -20.17 3.35 4.35
N HIS A 279 -21.40 2.90 4.50
CA HIS A 279 -21.99 1.88 3.65
C HIS A 279 -22.49 2.47 2.34
N GLU A 280 -21.94 2.03 1.22
CA GLU A 280 -22.44 2.43 -0.11
C GLU A 280 -23.67 1.62 -0.56
N ALA A 281 -24.36 2.18 -1.55
CA ALA A 281 -25.55 1.59 -2.15
C ALA A 281 -25.17 0.40 -3.06
N VAL A 282 -25.53 -0.81 -2.66
CA VAL A 282 -25.25 -2.06 -3.38
C VAL A 282 -26.37 -2.37 -4.38
N SER A 283 -26.01 -2.70 -5.62
CA SER A 283 -26.98 -3.19 -6.61
C SER A 283 -27.34 -4.65 -6.33
N ARG A 284 -28.63 -4.94 -6.08
CA ARG A 284 -29.18 -6.29 -5.90
C ARG A 284 -30.01 -6.71 -7.12
N GLY A 285 -29.48 -6.47 -8.32
CA GLY A 285 -30.14 -6.77 -9.58
C GLY A 285 -31.26 -5.79 -9.90
N LYS A 286 -32.49 -6.09 -9.48
CA LYS A 286 -33.68 -5.27 -9.81
C LYS A 286 -33.81 -3.97 -9.00
N TYR A 287 -33.05 -3.83 -7.90
CA TYR A 287 -33.06 -2.65 -7.06
C TYR A 287 -31.68 -2.36 -6.46
N LYS A 288 -31.41 -1.09 -6.17
CA LYS A 288 -30.19 -0.62 -5.48
C LYS A 288 -30.52 -0.33 -4.02
N THR A 289 -29.70 -0.75 -3.04
CA THR A 289 -29.92 -0.35 -1.64
C THR A 289 -29.66 1.15 -1.46
N VAL A 290 -30.06 1.72 -0.32
CA VAL A 290 -29.72 3.10 0.05
C VAL A 290 -28.43 3.06 0.86
N GLY A 291 -27.42 3.82 0.44
CA GLY A 291 -26.17 3.97 1.19
C GLY A 291 -26.26 5.07 2.24
N ASP A 292 -25.31 5.14 3.17
CA ASP A 292 -25.30 6.09 4.28
C ASP A 292 -25.31 7.56 3.81
N ARG A 293 -24.63 7.90 2.70
CA ARG A 293 -24.68 9.26 2.11
C ARG A 293 -26.05 9.60 1.54
N GLU A 294 -26.67 8.64 0.85
CA GLU A 294 -28.01 8.82 0.28
C GLU A 294 -29.06 8.91 1.40
N HIS A 295 -28.90 8.11 2.46
CA HIS A 295 -29.71 8.20 3.68
C HIS A 295 -29.58 9.59 4.32
N ALA A 296 -28.36 10.08 4.54
CA ALA A 296 -28.12 11.40 5.11
C ALA A 296 -28.72 12.53 4.26
N GLU A 297 -28.64 12.42 2.92
CA GLU A 297 -29.23 13.40 2.01
C GLU A 297 -30.77 13.38 2.06
N ILE A 298 -31.39 12.20 2.19
CA ILE A 298 -32.84 12.09 2.40
C ILE A 298 -33.27 12.86 3.66
N ILE A 299 -32.54 12.69 4.76
CA ILE A 299 -32.81 13.37 6.03
C ILE A 299 -32.59 14.89 5.91
N ARG A 300 -31.52 15.33 5.26
CA ARG A 300 -31.25 16.75 4.99
C ARG A 300 -32.38 17.39 4.19
N LEU A 301 -32.79 16.79 3.07
CA LEU A 301 -33.88 17.31 2.22
C LEU A 301 -35.22 17.37 2.95
N TYR A 302 -35.46 16.45 3.90
CA TYR A 302 -36.68 16.43 4.68
C TYR A 302 -36.68 17.50 5.79
N ILE A 303 -35.60 17.62 6.57
CA ILE A 303 -35.51 18.53 7.72
C ILE A 303 -35.22 19.97 7.29
N GLU A 304 -34.21 20.17 6.44
CA GLU A 304 -33.70 21.50 6.09
C GLU A 304 -34.54 22.17 5.01
N GLU A 305 -34.89 21.41 3.96
CA GLU A 305 -35.62 21.94 2.82
C GLU A 305 -37.14 21.74 2.93
N GLY A 306 -37.61 21.03 3.97
CA GLY A 306 -39.04 20.81 4.23
C GLY A 306 -39.77 20.08 3.09
N LEU A 307 -39.04 19.32 2.26
CA LEU A 307 -39.62 18.70 1.07
C LEU A 307 -40.49 17.50 1.44
N GLY A 308 -41.69 17.45 0.84
CA GLY A 308 -42.56 16.28 0.96
C GLY A 308 -41.95 15.02 0.34
N MET A 309 -42.25 13.85 0.92
CA MET A 309 -41.65 12.56 0.53
C MET A 309 -41.74 12.24 -0.97
N ARG A 310 -42.83 12.64 -1.65
CA ARG A 310 -43.00 12.43 -3.10
C ARG A 310 -41.99 13.25 -3.92
N ARG A 311 -41.64 14.45 -3.46
CA ARG A 311 -40.71 15.35 -4.15
C ARG A 311 -39.26 14.87 -3.97
N ILE A 312 -38.90 14.44 -2.76
CA ILE A 312 -37.61 13.79 -2.48
C ILE A 312 -37.46 12.51 -3.32
N ALA A 313 -38.51 11.69 -3.38
CA ALA A 313 -38.53 10.46 -4.19
C ALA A 313 -38.27 10.73 -5.68
N ALA A 314 -38.89 11.78 -6.25
CA ALA A 314 -38.67 12.19 -7.62
C ALA A 314 -37.22 12.69 -7.86
N MET A 315 -36.67 13.49 -6.94
CA MET A 315 -35.31 14.03 -7.05
C MET A 315 -34.24 12.94 -6.99
N LEU A 316 -34.36 12.01 -6.03
CA LEU A 316 -33.40 10.93 -5.83
C LEU A 316 -33.68 9.70 -6.70
N LYS A 317 -34.71 9.75 -7.57
CA LYS A 317 -35.17 8.63 -8.42
C LYS A 317 -35.44 7.35 -7.60
N ARG A 318 -36.09 7.51 -6.44
CA ARG A 318 -36.47 6.43 -5.51
C ARG A 318 -37.99 6.34 -5.39
N SER A 319 -38.47 5.25 -4.80
CA SER A 319 -39.88 5.14 -4.43
C SER A 319 -40.16 5.97 -3.17
N SER A 320 -41.37 6.52 -3.06
CA SER A 320 -41.81 7.23 -1.84
C SER A 320 -41.80 6.32 -0.61
N ALA A 321 -42.04 5.01 -0.78
CA ALA A 321 -41.94 4.02 0.28
C ALA A 321 -40.51 3.93 0.83
N THR A 322 -39.49 3.92 -0.05
CA THR A 322 -38.07 3.92 0.35
C THR A 322 -37.73 5.19 1.14
N ILE A 323 -38.20 6.36 0.70
CA ILE A 323 -37.97 7.62 1.44
C ILE A 323 -38.57 7.55 2.84
N LYS A 324 -39.84 7.12 2.94
CA LYS A 324 -40.53 6.96 4.22
C LYS A 324 -39.79 5.99 5.16
N GLU A 325 -39.37 4.85 4.64
CA GLU A 325 -38.62 3.84 5.40
C GLU A 325 -37.30 4.39 5.97
N GLN A 326 -36.56 5.19 5.20
CA GLN A 326 -35.32 5.79 5.68
C GLN A 326 -35.56 6.83 6.78
N ILE A 327 -36.60 7.66 6.65
CA ILE A 327 -36.99 8.63 7.69
C ILE A 327 -37.43 7.89 8.97
N ASP A 328 -38.29 6.87 8.84
CA ASP A 328 -38.76 6.08 9.97
C ASP A 328 -37.59 5.39 10.70
N ARG A 329 -36.65 4.79 9.96
CA ARG A 329 -35.42 4.19 10.53
C ARG A 329 -34.53 5.20 11.23
N HIS A 330 -34.37 6.40 10.65
CA HIS A 330 -33.58 7.47 11.27
C HIS A 330 -34.17 7.87 12.61
N ASP A 331 -35.47 8.16 12.65
CA ASP A 331 -36.16 8.55 13.88
C ASP A 331 -36.11 7.44 14.94
N GLU A 332 -36.30 6.18 14.55
CA GLU A 332 -36.18 5.05 15.46
C GLU A 332 -34.76 4.93 16.03
N ALA A 333 -33.72 5.09 15.21
CA ALA A 333 -32.33 5.04 15.65
C ALA A 333 -32.00 6.19 16.61
N VAL A 334 -32.46 7.41 16.33
CA VAL A 334 -32.28 8.57 17.21
C VAL A 334 -33.02 8.37 18.53
N ARG A 335 -34.27 7.87 18.52
CA ARG A 335 -35.03 7.59 19.76
C ARG A 335 -34.37 6.49 20.60
N ARG A 336 -33.84 5.44 19.98
CA ARG A 336 -33.30 4.28 20.69
C ARG A 336 -31.88 4.49 21.20
N ASN A 337 -31.02 5.11 20.38
CA ASN A 337 -29.59 5.19 20.63
C ASN A 337 -29.09 6.63 20.86
N GLY A 338 -29.96 7.63 20.79
CA GLY A 338 -29.59 9.05 20.81
C GLY A 338 -28.93 9.55 19.52
N ALA A 339 -28.70 8.66 18.54
CA ALA A 339 -28.06 8.98 17.27
C ALA A 339 -28.40 7.95 16.18
N CYS A 340 -28.55 8.42 14.95
CA CYS A 340 -28.55 7.61 13.74
C CYS A 340 -27.11 7.40 13.23
N MET A 341 -26.63 6.15 13.29
CA MET A 341 -25.26 5.81 12.89
C MET A 341 -25.00 6.02 11.40
N ALA A 342 -26.00 5.82 10.52
CA ALA A 342 -25.85 6.11 9.09
C ALA A 342 -25.60 7.60 8.84
N CYS A 343 -26.39 8.47 9.49
CA CYS A 343 -26.18 9.93 9.44
C CYS A 343 -24.87 10.35 10.11
N LYS A 344 -24.48 9.70 11.22
CA LYS A 344 -23.22 9.98 11.93
C LYS A 344 -22.00 9.65 11.06
N ARG A 345 -21.98 8.47 10.42
CA ARG A 345 -20.94 8.05 9.46
C ARG A 345 -20.86 8.98 8.26
N ALA A 346 -22.01 9.47 7.78
CA ALA A 346 -22.07 10.44 6.69
C ALA A 346 -21.76 11.89 7.12
N LYS A 347 -21.40 12.14 8.39
CA LYS A 347 -21.14 13.47 8.96
C LYS A 347 -22.30 14.46 8.78
N SER A 348 -23.53 13.97 8.80
CA SER A 348 -24.74 14.80 8.75
C SER A 348 -24.93 15.55 10.06
N LYS A 349 -25.26 16.85 9.99
CA LYS A 349 -25.62 17.67 11.17
C LYS A 349 -26.86 17.17 11.92
N TYR A 350 -27.69 16.36 11.26
CA TYR A 350 -28.96 15.86 11.80
C TYR A 350 -28.87 14.48 12.43
N PHE A 351 -27.66 13.97 12.70
CA PHE A 351 -27.48 12.60 13.17
C PHE A 351 -28.16 12.31 14.53
N ASN A 352 -28.42 13.33 15.34
CA ASN A 352 -29.05 13.24 16.66
C ASN A 352 -30.41 13.98 16.75
N GLU A 353 -30.98 14.40 15.62
CA GLU A 353 -32.26 15.12 15.57
C GLU A 353 -33.35 14.22 14.98
N ILE A 354 -34.55 14.21 15.57
CA ILE A 354 -35.71 13.51 15.02
C ILE A 354 -36.22 14.29 13.80
N ALA A 355 -36.38 13.60 12.66
CA ALA A 355 -36.73 14.20 11.40
C ALA A 355 -38.22 14.58 11.31
N LYS A 356 -39.12 13.73 11.85
CA LYS A 356 -40.54 14.10 11.96
C LYS A 356 -40.77 15.04 13.13
N LYS A 357 -41.24 16.25 12.81
CA LYS A 357 -41.86 17.15 13.79
C LYS A 357 -43.30 16.67 13.99
N ASP A 358 -43.68 16.47 15.25
CA ASP A 358 -45.04 16.06 15.66
C ASP A 358 -46.12 17.06 15.19
#